data_AF-A0A317JPT8-F1
#
_entry.id   AF-A0A317JPT8-F1
#
_cell.length_a   1.000
_cell.length_b   1.000
_cell.length_c   1.000
_cell.angle_alpha   90.00
_cell.angle_beta   90.00
_cell.angle_gamma   90.00
#
_symmetry.space_group_name_H-M   'P 1'
#
loop_
_entity.id
_entity.type
_entity.pdbx_description
1 polymer ?
#
loop_
_entity_poly.entity_id
_entity_poly.type
_entity_poly.pdbx_seq_one_letter_code
_entity_poly.pdbx_strand_id
1 'polypeptide(L)'
;MTIKQFLSRHVEGYLFKDLRTMMRVKLRKGQKIGGVGYPVVASILAGMEMLGGILQNGKGFKTTTSTTKFFHYWNNFFIKDSPKYSDYGNAFWKLIRNGVSHTYLTKTGIWVIRGNSSEHLRIYKDGSDYYLMVDIYEFFTDFVNSYNNQVRPIVYKGQASSLTTPIMMKKRLDEMIRVYKKESNSVLSKIQPQGNAPQSLPPNFWSAMSNASTVPSGVQFATYSGTVIKTN
;
A
#
# COMPACT_ATOMS: atom_id res chain seq x y z
N MET A 1 -9.28 2.94 -18.36
CA MET A 1 -8.60 3.80 -17.37
C MET A 1 -7.22 4.17 -17.88
N THR A 2 -6.89 5.46 -17.98
CA THR A 2 -5.55 5.93 -18.38
C THR A 2 -4.56 5.84 -17.21
N ILE A 3 -3.26 5.94 -17.47
CA ILE A 3 -2.25 5.95 -16.39
C ILE A 3 -2.43 7.18 -15.47
N LYS A 4 -2.76 8.34 -16.03
CA LYS A 4 -3.06 9.56 -15.27
C LYS A 4 -4.26 9.36 -14.33
N GLN A 5 -5.35 8.78 -14.83
CA GLN A 5 -6.52 8.45 -14.02
C GLN A 5 -6.20 7.45 -12.92
N PHE A 6 -5.38 6.43 -13.21
CA PHE A 6 -4.96 5.44 -12.24
C PHE A 6 -4.15 6.07 -11.11
N LEU A 7 -3.12 6.85 -11.44
CA LEU A 7 -2.28 7.53 -10.45
C LEU A 7 -3.10 8.50 -9.59
N SER A 8 -3.92 9.33 -10.21
CA SER A 8 -4.78 10.28 -9.49
C SER A 8 -5.75 9.59 -8.54
N ARG A 9 -6.40 8.51 -8.98
CA ARG A 9 -7.42 7.83 -8.16
C ARG A 9 -6.81 6.89 -7.11
N HIS A 10 -5.88 6.02 -7.51
CA HIS A 10 -5.43 4.91 -6.67
C HIS A 10 -4.20 5.25 -5.84
N VAL A 11 -3.27 6.05 -6.39
CA VAL A 11 -2.06 6.45 -5.65
C VAL A 11 -2.35 7.71 -4.84
N GLU A 12 -2.75 8.78 -5.50
CA GLU A 12 -2.96 10.08 -4.85
C GLU A 12 -4.27 10.12 -4.05
N GLY A 13 -5.30 9.46 -4.57
CA GLY A 13 -6.65 9.40 -3.98
C GLY A 13 -6.75 8.41 -2.84
N TYR A 14 -6.61 7.11 -3.10
CA TYR A 14 -6.70 6.08 -2.06
C TYR A 14 -5.42 6.01 -1.23
N LEU A 15 -4.31 5.51 -1.77
CA LEU A 15 -3.11 5.19 -1.00
C LEU A 15 -2.62 6.38 -0.14
N PHE A 16 -2.42 7.56 -0.74
CA PHE A 16 -1.89 8.72 0.00
C PHE A 16 -2.90 9.34 0.96
N LYS A 17 -4.20 9.43 0.63
CA LYS A 17 -5.17 9.99 1.58
C LYS A 17 -5.45 9.03 2.73
N ASP A 18 -5.46 7.72 2.48
CA ASP A 18 -5.62 6.70 3.51
C ASP A 18 -4.40 6.70 4.45
N LEU A 19 -3.19 6.77 3.91
CA LEU A 19 -1.96 6.94 4.71
C LEU A 19 -2.02 8.21 5.57
N ARG A 20 -2.40 9.36 5.00
CA ARG A 20 -2.59 10.60 5.78
C ARG A 20 -3.66 10.47 6.87
N THR A 21 -4.72 9.71 6.61
CA THR A 21 -5.77 9.45 7.61
C THR A 21 -5.23 8.58 8.73
N MET A 22 -4.50 7.51 8.41
CA MET A 22 -3.82 6.66 9.38
C MET A 22 -2.77 7.41 10.21
N MET A 23 -2.11 8.41 9.64
CA MET A 23 -1.18 9.29 10.37
C MET A 23 -1.88 10.08 11.48
N ARG A 24 -3.15 10.43 11.31
CA ARG A 24 -3.92 11.21 12.30
C ARG A 24 -4.41 10.38 13.49
N VAL A 25 -4.34 9.06 13.41
CA VAL A 25 -4.74 8.18 14.52
C VAL A 25 -3.83 8.42 15.72
N LYS A 26 -4.43 8.81 16.85
CA LYS A 26 -3.72 8.98 18.12
C LYS A 26 -4.02 7.79 19.03
N LEU A 27 -3.02 7.36 19.79
CA LEU A 27 -3.22 6.43 20.88
C LEU A 27 -4.10 7.07 21.95
N ARG A 28 -4.98 6.27 22.57
CA ARG A 28 -5.77 6.75 23.72
C ARG A 28 -4.83 7.02 24.90
N LYS A 29 -5.23 7.94 25.80
CA LYS A 29 -4.46 8.23 27.02
C LYS A 29 -4.20 6.93 27.78
N GLY A 30 -2.94 6.67 28.13
CA GLY A 30 -2.50 5.46 28.83
C GLY A 30 -2.16 4.26 27.93
N GLN A 31 -2.49 4.32 26.63
CA GLN A 31 -2.14 3.26 25.68
C GLN A 31 -0.70 3.44 25.18
N LYS A 32 0.13 2.40 25.35
CA LYS A 32 1.56 2.42 24.95
C LYS A 32 1.83 1.75 23.59
N ILE A 33 0.92 0.90 23.12
CA ILE A 33 1.09 0.09 21.90
C ILE A 33 -0.11 0.21 20.96
N GLY A 34 0.11 0.01 19.67
CA GLY A 34 -0.93 0.04 18.64
C GLY A 34 -0.91 1.32 17.80
N GLY A 35 -2.07 1.75 17.32
CA GLY A 35 -2.19 3.02 16.59
C GLY A 35 -1.68 2.97 15.15
N VAL A 36 -1.92 1.88 14.42
CA VAL A 36 -1.74 1.75 12.95
C VAL A 36 -0.33 2.03 12.37
N GLY A 37 0.74 2.01 13.17
CA GLY A 37 2.12 2.15 12.68
C GLY A 37 2.52 1.08 11.64
N TYR A 38 2.45 -0.20 12.00
CA TYR A 38 2.77 -1.29 11.08
C TYR A 38 1.87 -1.33 9.83
N PRO A 39 0.54 -1.15 9.92
CA PRO A 39 -0.32 -1.00 8.74
C PRO A 39 0.11 0.09 7.76
N VAL A 40 0.58 1.22 8.26
CA VAL A 40 1.10 2.31 7.41
C VAL A 40 2.33 1.84 6.65
N VAL A 41 3.31 1.29 7.38
CA VAL A 41 4.56 0.81 6.78
C VAL A 41 4.27 -0.27 5.73
N ALA A 42 3.38 -1.22 6.02
CA ALA A 42 2.93 -2.22 5.07
C ALA A 42 2.28 -1.60 3.81
N SER A 43 1.43 -0.59 4.00
CA SER A 43 0.77 0.11 2.90
C SER A 43 1.76 0.88 2.03
N ILE A 44 2.77 1.54 2.63
CA ILE A 44 3.85 2.22 1.90
C ILE A 44 4.60 1.22 1.02
N LEU A 45 5.03 0.09 1.58
CA LEU A 45 5.77 -0.92 0.83
C LEU A 45 4.94 -1.58 -0.28
N ALA A 46 3.65 -1.85 -0.03
CA ALA A 46 2.74 -2.31 -1.07
C ALA A 46 2.60 -1.27 -2.20
N GLY A 47 2.54 0.02 -1.85
CA GLY A 47 2.59 1.13 -2.78
C GLY A 47 3.86 1.14 -3.63
N MET A 48 5.03 0.97 -3.01
CA MET A 48 6.32 0.87 -3.69
C MET A 48 6.38 -0.33 -4.65
N GLU A 49 5.91 -1.50 -4.22
CA GLU A 49 5.83 -2.67 -5.10
C GLU A 49 4.93 -2.41 -6.32
N MET A 50 3.72 -1.90 -6.08
CA MET A 50 2.78 -1.58 -7.15
C MET A 50 3.38 -0.58 -8.14
N LEU A 51 3.97 0.52 -7.63
CA LEU A 51 4.63 1.53 -8.45
C LEU A 51 5.81 0.92 -9.23
N GLY A 52 6.62 0.08 -8.59
CA GLY A 52 7.71 -0.61 -9.27
C GLY A 52 7.22 -1.54 -10.38
N GLY A 53 6.09 -2.22 -10.17
CA GLY A 53 5.47 -3.08 -11.19
C GLY A 53 4.98 -2.32 -12.42
N ILE A 54 4.46 -1.09 -12.26
CA ILE A 54 4.04 -0.26 -13.40
C ILE A 54 5.21 0.48 -14.05
N LEU A 55 6.29 0.75 -13.31
CA LEU A 55 7.48 1.46 -13.81
C LEU A 55 8.53 0.54 -14.44
N GLN A 56 8.38 -0.79 -14.33
CA GLN A 56 9.35 -1.75 -14.83
C GLN A 56 9.27 -1.96 -16.35
N ASN A 57 10.39 -1.73 -17.03
CA ASN A 57 10.55 -1.99 -18.45
C ASN A 57 10.96 -3.45 -18.74
N GLY A 58 10.65 -3.92 -19.96
CA GLY A 58 11.20 -5.17 -20.53
C GLY A 58 10.54 -6.48 -20.07
N LYS A 59 10.12 -6.62 -18.81
CA LYS A 59 9.50 -7.87 -18.32
C LYS A 59 7.98 -7.72 -18.15
N GLY A 60 7.20 -8.64 -18.69
CA GLY A 60 5.74 -8.68 -18.51
C GLY A 60 5.35 -8.74 -17.03
N PHE A 61 4.21 -8.18 -16.66
CA PHE A 61 3.72 -8.24 -15.28
C PHE A 61 3.47 -9.69 -14.84
N LYS A 62 4.07 -10.09 -13.72
CA LYS A 62 3.86 -11.40 -13.07
C LYS A 62 3.56 -11.17 -11.59
N THR A 63 2.64 -11.95 -11.02
CA THR A 63 2.31 -11.89 -9.58
C THR A 63 3.46 -12.40 -8.71
N THR A 64 4.24 -13.36 -9.21
CA THR A 64 5.33 -14.03 -8.49
C THR A 64 6.61 -13.21 -8.35
N THR A 65 6.74 -12.08 -9.03
CA THR A 65 7.98 -11.26 -9.05
C THR A 65 7.90 -10.04 -8.16
N SER A 66 7.19 -10.16 -7.04
CA SER A 66 6.94 -9.05 -6.11
C SER A 66 8.23 -8.41 -5.57
N THR A 67 9.23 -9.22 -5.22
CA THR A 67 10.55 -8.74 -4.77
C THR A 67 11.19 -7.84 -5.81
N THR A 68 11.20 -8.28 -7.07
CA THR A 68 11.78 -7.51 -8.19
C THR A 68 11.06 -6.19 -8.39
N LYS A 69 9.73 -6.17 -8.28
CA LYS A 69 8.93 -4.95 -8.43
C LYS A 69 9.24 -3.95 -7.32
N PHE A 70 9.26 -4.40 -6.07
CA PHE A 70 9.67 -3.56 -4.94
C PHE A 70 11.07 -2.96 -5.14
N PHE A 71 12.08 -3.79 -5.41
CA PHE A 71 13.45 -3.30 -5.59
C PHE A 71 13.61 -2.41 -6.84
N HIS A 72 12.78 -2.61 -7.87
CA HIS A 72 12.76 -1.71 -9.02
C HIS A 72 12.37 -0.29 -8.60
N TYR A 73 11.32 -0.13 -7.78
CA TYR A 73 10.97 1.19 -7.24
C TYR A 73 12.04 1.72 -6.28
N TRP A 74 12.44 0.87 -5.32
CA TRP A 74 13.39 1.23 -4.26
C TRP A 74 14.70 1.78 -4.81
N ASN A 75 15.35 1.03 -5.71
CA ASN A 75 16.68 1.37 -6.21
C ASN A 75 16.68 2.49 -7.24
N ASN A 76 15.64 2.57 -8.08
CA ASN A 76 15.65 3.47 -9.24
C ASN A 76 14.91 4.79 -9.03
N PHE A 77 14.06 4.88 -8.01
CA PHE A 77 13.20 6.03 -7.75
C PHE A 77 13.32 6.49 -6.30
N PHE A 78 13.09 5.61 -5.32
CA PHE A 78 13.06 6.00 -3.90
C PHE A 78 14.42 6.46 -3.37
N ILE A 79 15.48 5.66 -3.53
CA ILE A 79 16.83 5.98 -3.04
C ILE A 79 17.38 7.28 -3.66
N LYS A 80 16.97 7.63 -4.89
CA LYS A 80 17.44 8.86 -5.55
C LYS A 80 17.07 10.12 -4.77
N ASP A 81 15.87 10.17 -4.23
CA ASP A 81 15.41 11.29 -3.39
C ASP A 81 15.69 11.06 -1.90
N SER A 82 15.99 9.83 -1.50
CA SER A 82 16.25 9.49 -0.10
C SER A 82 17.44 8.53 0.02
N PRO A 83 18.68 8.99 -0.20
CA PRO A 83 19.87 8.13 -0.19
C PRO A 83 20.12 7.43 1.14
N LYS A 84 19.62 7.99 2.26
CA LYS A 84 19.69 7.39 3.61
C LYS A 84 19.14 5.96 3.70
N TYR A 85 18.37 5.50 2.71
CA TYR A 85 17.80 4.15 2.64
C TYR A 85 18.60 3.14 1.81
N SER A 86 19.77 3.49 1.27
CA SER A 86 20.58 2.66 0.36
C SER A 86 20.70 1.20 0.80
N ASP A 87 21.02 0.99 2.07
CA ASP A 87 21.36 -0.33 2.61
C ASP A 87 20.18 -1.04 3.30
N TYR A 88 19.01 -0.39 3.34
CA TYR A 88 17.86 -0.86 4.12
C TYR A 88 16.86 -1.68 3.31
N GLY A 89 16.96 -1.71 1.97
CA GLY A 89 15.93 -2.32 1.12
C GLY A 89 15.64 -3.79 1.43
N ASN A 90 16.68 -4.57 1.73
CA ASN A 90 16.53 -5.97 2.14
C ASN A 90 15.84 -6.13 3.50
N ALA A 91 16.15 -5.26 4.46
CA ALA A 91 15.52 -5.28 5.77
C ALA A 91 14.01 -4.98 5.66
N PHE A 92 13.66 -3.90 4.96
CA PHE A 92 12.25 -3.52 4.75
C PHE A 92 11.46 -4.60 4.00
N TRP A 93 12.02 -5.16 2.93
CA TRP A 93 11.37 -6.22 2.17
C TRP A 93 11.07 -7.47 3.00
N LYS A 94 12.10 -8.00 3.68
CA LYS A 94 11.99 -9.29 4.40
C LYS A 94 11.10 -9.19 5.63
N LEU A 95 11.08 -8.05 6.32
CA LEU A 95 10.40 -7.90 7.60
C LEU A 95 8.90 -7.64 7.45
N ILE A 96 8.50 -6.84 6.46
CA ILE A 96 7.10 -6.42 6.35
C ILE A 96 6.28 -7.33 5.45
N ARG A 97 6.86 -7.84 4.35
CA ARG A 97 6.14 -8.79 3.49
C ARG A 97 6.10 -10.19 4.11
N ASN A 98 7.23 -10.73 4.57
CA ASN A 98 7.29 -12.09 5.10
C ASN A 98 7.03 -12.19 6.61
N GLY A 99 6.76 -11.07 7.30
CA GLY A 99 6.40 -11.03 8.71
C GLY A 99 5.01 -10.42 8.88
N VAL A 100 4.96 -9.09 8.98
CA VAL A 100 3.74 -8.33 9.33
C VAL A 100 2.55 -8.67 8.43
N SER A 101 2.75 -8.79 7.11
CA SER A 101 1.66 -9.00 6.14
C SER A 101 1.13 -10.43 6.07
N HIS A 102 1.88 -11.41 6.61
CA HIS A 102 1.53 -12.83 6.50
C HIS A 102 1.29 -13.52 7.85
N THR A 103 1.99 -13.11 8.91
CA THR A 103 1.89 -13.77 10.23
C THR A 103 1.46 -12.81 11.34
N TYR A 104 1.39 -11.50 11.07
CA TYR A 104 1.16 -10.41 12.05
C TYR A 104 2.11 -10.43 13.27
N LEU A 105 3.05 -11.39 13.32
CA LEU A 105 4.19 -11.38 14.21
C LEU A 105 5.21 -10.45 13.60
N THR A 106 5.43 -9.31 14.26
CA THR A 106 6.54 -8.42 13.93
C THR A 106 7.80 -9.24 14.14
N LYS A 107 8.42 -9.69 13.05
CA LYS A 107 9.77 -10.27 13.12
C LYS A 107 10.61 -9.29 13.94
N THR A 108 11.17 -9.79 15.03
CA THR A 108 11.91 -8.98 16.01
C THR A 108 12.96 -8.15 15.26
N GLY A 109 13.03 -6.86 15.58
CA GLY A 109 14.07 -5.98 15.04
C GLY A 109 13.67 -4.85 14.08
N ILE A 110 12.39 -4.63 13.77
CA ILE A 110 11.91 -3.30 13.31
C ILE A 110 10.88 -2.77 14.30
N TRP A 111 11.17 -1.62 14.87
CA TRP A 111 10.26 -0.88 15.73
C TRP A 111 9.71 0.32 14.98
N VAL A 112 8.39 0.40 14.93
CA VAL A 112 7.69 1.48 14.24
C VAL A 112 7.31 2.54 15.24
N ILE A 113 7.87 3.73 15.08
CA ILE A 113 7.70 4.87 15.98
C ILE A 113 6.94 6.00 15.29
N ARG A 114 6.50 6.99 16.07
CA ARG A 114 5.71 8.12 15.59
C ARG A 114 6.23 9.45 16.15
N GLY A 115 6.57 10.36 15.24
CA GLY A 115 6.86 11.76 15.56
C GLY A 115 8.24 11.95 16.20
N ASN A 116 9.17 11.04 15.97
CA ASN A 116 10.53 11.14 16.48
C ASN A 116 11.55 10.93 15.35
N SER A 117 11.65 11.93 14.48
CA SER A 117 12.51 11.92 13.30
C SER A 117 13.98 11.71 13.62
N SER A 118 14.46 12.10 14.81
CA SER A 118 15.86 11.90 15.19
C SER A 118 16.25 10.43 15.37
N GLU A 119 15.27 9.56 15.63
CA GLU A 119 15.49 8.12 15.77
C GLU A 119 15.22 7.36 14.47
N HIS A 120 14.74 8.03 13.42
CA HIS A 120 14.44 7.37 12.16
C HIS A 120 15.71 6.75 11.53
N LEU A 121 15.62 5.45 11.19
CA LEU A 121 16.70 4.60 10.70
C LEU A 121 17.86 4.35 11.68
N ARG A 122 17.69 4.67 12.97
CA ARG A 122 18.67 4.26 13.97
C ARG A 122 18.56 2.78 14.28
N ILE A 123 19.72 2.16 14.50
CA ILE A 123 19.84 0.77 14.93
C ILE A 123 20.25 0.76 16.41
N TYR A 124 19.47 0.07 17.23
CA TYR A 124 19.76 -0.19 18.63
C TYR A 124 20.13 -1.65 18.82
N LYS A 125 20.84 -1.91 19.91
CA LYS A 125 21.19 -3.26 20.34
C LYS A 125 20.69 -3.46 21.76
N ASP A 126 19.99 -4.56 22.01
CA ASP A 126 19.59 -5.02 23.34
C ASP A 126 19.99 -6.49 23.46
N GLY A 127 21.00 -6.78 24.28
CA GLY A 127 21.64 -8.10 24.33
C GLY A 127 22.19 -8.55 22.97
N SER A 128 21.67 -9.66 22.43
CA SER A 128 22.00 -10.20 21.11
C SER A 128 21.14 -9.65 19.96
N ASP A 129 20.08 -8.91 20.28
CA ASP A 129 19.09 -8.47 19.31
C ASP A 129 19.37 -7.07 18.78
N TYR A 130 19.02 -6.83 17.52
CA TYR A 130 19.15 -5.54 16.84
C TYR A 130 17.78 -4.99 16.46
N TYR A 131 17.59 -3.68 16.63
CA TYR A 131 16.32 -3.00 16.40
C TYR A 131 16.50 -1.76 15.53
N LEU A 132 15.95 -1.81 14.32
CA LEU A 132 15.82 -0.67 13.42
C LEU A 132 14.57 0.13 13.78
N MET A 133 14.75 1.39 14.13
CA MET A 133 13.65 2.33 14.34
C MET A 133 13.18 2.91 13.01
N VAL A 134 11.87 2.87 12.76
CA VAL A 134 11.25 3.45 11.58
C VAL A 134 10.18 4.44 12.03
N ASP A 135 10.51 5.73 11.97
CA ASP A 135 9.50 6.78 12.10
C ASP A 135 8.60 6.80 10.86
N ILE A 136 7.29 6.68 11.08
CA ILE A 136 6.31 6.59 9.99
C ILE A 136 6.07 7.91 9.27
N TYR A 137 6.27 9.07 9.92
CA TYR A 137 6.07 10.36 9.28
C TYR A 137 7.21 10.63 8.31
N GLU A 138 8.45 10.38 8.74
CA GLU A 138 9.63 10.43 7.87
C GLU A 138 9.46 9.48 6.69
N PHE A 139 9.15 8.20 6.94
CA PHE A 139 9.05 7.21 5.87
C PHE A 139 7.93 7.53 4.86
N PHE A 140 6.77 7.99 5.35
CA PHE A 140 5.69 8.43 4.47
C PHE A 140 6.07 9.68 3.66
N THR A 141 6.72 10.65 4.29
CA THR A 141 7.15 11.89 3.64
C THR A 141 8.15 11.60 2.53
N ASP A 142 9.16 10.79 2.81
CA ASP A 142 10.16 10.38 1.83
C ASP A 142 9.51 9.65 0.64
N PHE A 143 8.55 8.76 0.91
CA PHE A 143 7.82 8.04 -0.15
C PHE A 143 6.96 8.95 -1.03
N VAL A 144 6.27 9.92 -0.42
CA VAL A 144 5.47 10.91 -1.19
C VAL A 144 6.39 11.81 -2.01
N ASN A 145 7.53 12.22 -1.45
CA ASN A 145 8.52 13.02 -2.16
C ASN A 145 9.08 12.26 -3.37
N SER A 146 9.47 10.99 -3.20
CA SER A 146 9.98 10.18 -4.32
C SER A 146 8.95 10.00 -5.43
N TYR A 147 7.68 9.81 -5.08
CA TYR A 147 6.62 9.78 -6.07
C TYR A 147 6.47 11.12 -6.81
N ASN A 148 6.41 12.23 -6.07
CA ASN A 148 6.20 13.56 -6.64
C ASN A 148 7.35 14.03 -7.53
N ASN A 149 8.59 13.64 -7.19
CA ASN A 149 9.79 14.05 -7.90
C ASN A 149 10.11 13.14 -9.07
N GLN A 150 9.90 11.82 -8.95
CA GLN A 150 10.37 10.86 -9.96
C GLN A 150 9.25 10.31 -10.83
N VAL A 151 8.05 10.08 -10.29
CA VAL A 151 6.97 9.37 -10.99
C VAL A 151 5.97 10.34 -11.59
N ARG A 152 5.47 11.26 -10.77
CA ARG A 152 4.44 12.21 -11.17
C ARG A 152 4.85 13.05 -12.39
N PRO A 153 6.11 13.54 -12.53
CA PRO A 153 6.49 14.35 -13.68
C PRO A 153 6.47 13.59 -15.01
N ILE A 154 6.74 12.28 -15.00
CA ILE A 154 6.70 11.44 -16.22
C ILE A 154 5.31 11.48 -16.84
N VAL A 155 4.26 11.37 -16.02
CA VAL A 155 2.86 11.26 -16.49
C VAL A 155 2.20 12.62 -16.66
N TYR A 156 2.44 13.56 -15.74
CA TYR A 156 1.71 14.84 -15.71
C TYR A 156 2.42 15.96 -16.45
N LYS A 157 3.75 15.90 -16.57
CA LYS A 157 4.58 16.92 -17.24
C LYS A 157 5.25 16.41 -18.51
N GLY A 158 5.06 15.13 -18.85
CA GLY A 158 5.73 14.51 -20.01
C GLY A 158 7.25 14.46 -19.88
N GLN A 159 7.78 14.53 -18.65
CA GLN A 159 9.22 14.52 -18.43
C GLN A 159 9.82 13.20 -18.90
N ALA A 160 10.90 13.28 -19.68
CA ALA A 160 11.62 12.11 -20.16
C ALA A 160 12.18 11.31 -18.97
N SER A 161 12.00 9.99 -19.04
CA SER A 161 12.65 9.04 -18.13
C SER A 161 13.30 7.96 -18.98
N SER A 162 14.58 7.69 -18.72
CA SER A 162 15.29 6.57 -19.35
C SER A 162 14.75 5.21 -18.90
N LEU A 163 14.00 5.18 -17.79
CA LEU A 163 13.53 3.96 -17.17
C LEU A 163 12.13 3.54 -17.59
N THR A 164 11.28 4.46 -18.09
CA THR A 164 9.91 4.15 -18.52
C THR A 164 9.28 5.32 -19.27
N THR A 165 8.12 5.08 -19.89
CA THR A 165 7.28 6.10 -20.54
C THR A 165 5.82 5.94 -20.11
N PRO A 166 4.97 6.98 -20.24
CA PRO A 166 3.54 6.84 -19.93
C PRO A 166 2.84 5.69 -20.69
N ILE A 167 3.26 5.42 -21.93
CA ILE A 167 2.74 4.32 -22.75
C ILE A 167 3.14 2.96 -22.14
N MET A 168 4.40 2.83 -21.71
CA MET A 168 4.89 1.61 -21.07
C MET A 168 4.23 1.38 -19.71
N MET A 169 4.08 2.44 -18.92
CA MET A 169 3.35 2.40 -17.64
C MET A 169 1.90 1.95 -17.84
N LYS A 170 1.23 2.46 -18.87
CA LYS A 170 -0.14 2.04 -19.23
C LYS A 170 -0.19 0.56 -19.61
N LYS A 171 0.74 0.08 -20.44
CA LYS A 171 0.83 -1.33 -20.81
C LYS A 171 0.97 -2.21 -19.57
N ARG A 172 1.84 -1.86 -18.63
CA ARG A 172 2.03 -2.61 -17.38
C ARG A 172 0.80 -2.59 -16.48
N LEU A 173 0.13 -1.44 -16.38
CA LEU A 173 -1.13 -1.32 -15.67
C LEU A 173 -2.20 -2.26 -16.25
N ASP A 174 -2.32 -2.34 -17.57
CA ASP A 174 -3.30 -3.23 -18.22
C ASP A 174 -2.99 -4.71 -17.96
N GLU A 175 -1.71 -5.08 -18.00
CA GLU A 175 -1.27 -6.44 -17.65
C GLU A 175 -1.61 -6.77 -16.19
N MET A 176 -1.35 -5.85 -15.26
CA MET A 176 -1.69 -5.98 -13.84
C MET A 176 -3.20 -6.15 -13.62
N ILE A 177 -4.02 -5.27 -14.21
CA ILE A 177 -5.49 -5.33 -14.12
C ILE A 177 -6.00 -6.65 -14.66
N ARG A 178 -5.51 -7.10 -15.82
CA ARG A 178 -5.94 -8.36 -16.44
C ARG A 178 -5.65 -9.55 -15.52
N VAL A 179 -4.48 -9.59 -14.91
CA VAL A 179 -4.08 -10.66 -13.99
C VAL A 179 -4.94 -10.66 -12.73
N TYR A 180 -5.11 -9.52 -12.07
CA TYR A 180 -5.94 -9.43 -10.86
C TYR A 180 -7.42 -9.67 -11.13
N LYS A 181 -7.94 -9.25 -12.29
CA LYS A 181 -9.32 -9.55 -12.70
C LYS A 181 -9.51 -11.05 -12.90
N LYS A 182 -8.56 -11.74 -13.54
CA LYS A 182 -8.62 -13.20 -13.72
C LYS A 182 -8.64 -13.92 -12.38
N GLU A 183 -7.76 -13.54 -11.46
CA GLU A 183 -7.66 -14.12 -10.13
C GLU A 183 -8.95 -13.88 -9.32
N SER A 184 -9.40 -12.61 -9.23
CA SER A 184 -10.62 -12.25 -8.52
C SER A 184 -11.83 -13.01 -9.08
N ASN A 185 -12.00 -13.05 -10.41
CA ASN A 185 -13.10 -13.79 -11.02
C ASN A 185 -13.03 -15.29 -10.72
N SER A 186 -11.85 -15.89 -10.67
CA SER A 186 -11.68 -17.33 -10.39
C SER A 186 -12.04 -17.71 -8.96
N VAL A 187 -11.90 -16.77 -8.01
CA VAL A 187 -12.28 -16.95 -6.60
C VAL A 187 -13.75 -16.63 -6.43
N LEU A 188 -14.20 -15.46 -6.90
CA LEU A 188 -15.56 -14.99 -6.71
C LEU A 188 -16.61 -15.83 -7.44
N SER A 189 -16.27 -16.42 -8.59
CA SER A 189 -17.21 -17.31 -9.31
C SER A 189 -17.56 -18.59 -8.56
N LYS A 190 -16.73 -18.98 -7.57
CA LYS A 190 -16.96 -20.16 -6.73
C LYS A 190 -17.80 -19.85 -5.50
N ILE A 191 -18.00 -18.57 -5.19
CA ILE A 191 -18.87 -18.14 -4.09
C ILE A 191 -20.29 -18.20 -4.62
N GLN A 192 -21.04 -19.25 -4.26
CA GLN A 192 -22.48 -19.26 -4.48
C GLN A 192 -23.12 -18.26 -3.51
N PRO A 193 -23.79 -17.21 -3.99
CA PRO A 193 -24.54 -16.34 -3.10
C PRO A 193 -25.63 -17.21 -2.45
N GLN A 194 -25.75 -17.17 -1.12
CA GLN A 194 -26.81 -17.88 -0.42
C GLN A 194 -28.17 -17.45 -0.98
N GLY A 195 -28.78 -18.31 -1.80
CA GLY A 195 -30.17 -18.23 -2.24
C GLY A 195 -30.54 -17.19 -3.29
N ASN A 196 -29.63 -16.38 -3.84
CA ASN A 196 -30.00 -15.34 -4.82
C ASN A 196 -29.05 -15.30 -6.02
N ALA A 197 -29.60 -15.10 -7.22
CA ALA A 197 -28.81 -14.82 -8.42
C ALA A 197 -27.94 -13.56 -8.22
N PRO A 198 -26.78 -13.45 -8.90
CA PRO A 198 -25.95 -12.25 -8.84
C PRO A 198 -26.78 -11.00 -9.17
N GLN A 199 -26.89 -10.08 -8.21
CA GLN A 199 -27.63 -8.84 -8.41
C GLN A 199 -26.81 -7.87 -9.27
N SER A 200 -27.50 -7.09 -10.11
CA SER A 200 -26.89 -5.95 -10.78
C SER A 200 -26.37 -4.94 -9.74
N LEU A 201 -25.30 -4.21 -10.09
CA LEU A 201 -24.84 -3.12 -9.24
C LEU A 201 -25.99 -2.12 -9.00
N PRO A 202 -26.14 -1.60 -7.77
CA PRO A 202 -27.10 -0.54 -7.48
C PRO A 202 -26.90 0.66 -8.43
N PRO A 203 -27.97 1.32 -8.91
CA PRO A 203 -27.86 2.46 -9.82
C PRO A 203 -26.95 3.58 -9.33
N ASN A 204 -26.81 3.73 -8.01
CA ASN A 204 -26.00 4.74 -7.34
C ASN A 204 -24.63 4.23 -6.85
N PHE A 205 -24.23 3.00 -7.19
CA PHE A 205 -22.99 2.38 -6.66
C PHE A 205 -21.75 3.24 -6.92
N TRP A 206 -21.60 3.76 -8.14
CA TRP A 206 -20.45 4.59 -8.51
C TRP A 206 -20.45 5.94 -7.80
N SER A 207 -21.62 6.55 -7.60
CA SER A 207 -21.79 7.81 -6.87
C SER A 207 -21.50 7.64 -5.36
N ALA A 208 -21.88 6.51 -4.77
CA ALA A 208 -21.55 6.17 -3.39
C ALA A 208 -20.04 5.96 -3.19
N MET A 209 -19.39 5.27 -4.15
CA MET A 209 -17.94 5.04 -4.14
C MET A 209 -17.12 6.33 -4.31
N SER A 210 -17.62 7.32 -5.05
CA SER A 210 -16.96 8.63 -5.19
C SER A 210 -17.15 9.53 -3.97
N ASN A 211 -18.25 9.38 -3.24
CA ASN A 211 -18.58 10.16 -2.03
C ASN A 211 -17.98 9.60 -0.73
N ALA A 212 -17.35 8.43 -0.77
CA ALA A 212 -16.67 7.82 0.38
C ALA A 212 -15.52 8.65 0.96
N SER A 213 -15.13 9.76 0.34
CA SER A 213 -14.28 10.81 0.91
C SER A 213 -14.94 11.59 2.05
N THR A 214 -16.23 11.40 2.30
CA THR A 214 -17.03 12.12 3.32
C THR A 214 -17.75 11.20 4.30
N VAL A 215 -17.31 9.95 4.50
CA VAL A 215 -17.91 9.11 5.55
C VAL A 215 -17.69 9.80 6.91
N PRO A 216 -18.75 10.32 7.56
CA PRO A 216 -18.62 10.89 8.90
C PRO A 216 -18.20 9.76 9.84
N SER A 217 -17.40 10.08 10.85
CA SER A 217 -16.84 9.14 11.84
C SER A 217 -17.87 8.46 12.76
N GLY A 218 -19.11 8.25 12.30
CA GLY A 218 -20.23 7.73 13.06
C GLY A 218 -21.14 6.76 12.30
N VAL A 219 -20.73 6.20 11.15
CA VAL A 219 -21.51 5.11 10.54
C VAL A 219 -21.38 3.87 11.42
N GLN A 220 -22.37 3.69 12.31
CA GLN A 220 -22.67 2.42 12.94
C GLN A 220 -22.82 1.38 11.83
N PHE A 221 -22.00 0.33 11.87
CA PHE A 221 -22.35 -0.90 11.19
C PHE A 221 -23.72 -1.31 11.71
N ALA A 222 -24.73 -1.32 10.83
CA ALA A 222 -26.02 -1.87 11.15
C ALA A 222 -25.78 -3.27 11.74
N THR A 223 -26.15 -3.44 13.01
CA THR A 223 -26.22 -4.74 13.65
C THR A 223 -27.16 -5.59 12.79
N TYR A 224 -26.59 -6.52 12.03
CA TYR A 224 -27.36 -7.55 11.37
C TYR A 224 -27.90 -8.44 12.49
N SER A 225 -29.18 -8.26 12.84
CA SER A 225 -29.92 -9.16 13.72
C SER A 225 -30.15 -10.47 12.97
N GLY A 226 -29.10 -11.27 12.86
CA GLY A 226 -29.16 -12.63 12.36
C GLY A 226 -29.69 -13.54 13.46
N THR A 227 -30.89 -14.08 13.23
CA THR A 227 -31.51 -15.14 14.01
C THR A 227 -30.50 -16.26 14.30
N VAL A 228 -30.37 -16.60 15.59
CA VAL A 228 -29.59 -17.76 16.07
C VAL A 228 -30.15 -19.03 15.42
N ILE A 229 -29.38 -19.64 14.52
CA ILE A 229 -29.64 -21.01 14.07
C ILE A 229 -29.19 -21.92 15.21
N LYS A 230 -30.15 -22.48 15.96
CA LYS A 230 -29.90 -23.63 16.83
C LYS A 230 -29.57 -24.83 15.95
N THR A 231 -28.39 -25.40 16.12
CA THR A 231 -28.08 -26.74 15.61
C THR A 231 -28.62 -27.76 16.61
N ASN A 232 -29.39 -28.73 16.11
CA ASN A 232 -29.76 -29.95 16.83
C ASN A 232 -28.53 -30.85 17.03
#